data_AF-A0A101KXR7-F1
#
_entry.id   AF-A0A101KXR7-F1
#
_cell.length_a   1.000
_cell.length_b   1.000
_cell.length_c   1.000
_cell.angle_alpha   90.00
_cell.angle_beta   90.00
_cell.angle_gamma   90.00
#
_symmetry.space_group_name_H-M   'P 1'
#
loop_
_entity.id
_entity.type
_entity.pdbx_description
1 polymer ?
#
loop_
_entity_poly.entity_id
_entity_poly.type
_entity_poly.pdbx_seq_one_letter_code
_entity_poly.pdbx_strand_id
1 'polypeptide(L)'
;MPAMDENTRLPNYDPAFCRNVAKWGAAVCFVGVVAEICIFSLVDPAHGSCPAWIIYDPSGHPISLGVVFALTLFPAFWACFVFFNWKHFSQVIHAQATGTYTPGPLLQALRDYRPIDYRVFPYNQVFLVVILGWSIFCTSPLWLMLLGCTGLARYLPL
;
A
#
# COMPACT_ATOMS: atom_id res chain seq x y z
N MET A 1 9.07 27.69 -17.50
CA MET A 1 9.29 26.25 -17.25
C MET A 1 10.66 25.91 -17.79
N PRO A 2 11.65 25.49 -16.99
CA PRO A 2 12.79 24.78 -17.57
C PRO A 2 12.31 23.37 -17.96
N ALA A 3 12.54 23.01 -19.23
CA ALA A 3 12.40 21.64 -19.68
C ALA A 3 13.30 20.76 -18.80
N MET A 4 12.74 19.68 -18.26
CA MET A 4 13.53 18.69 -17.54
C MET A 4 14.46 18.08 -18.59
N ASP A 5 15.75 18.38 -18.52
CA ASP A 5 16.75 17.90 -19.48
C ASP A 5 16.62 16.38 -19.61
N GLU A 6 16.33 15.93 -20.83
CA GLU A 6 16.07 14.53 -21.18
C GLU A 6 17.29 13.62 -20.89
N ASN A 7 18.44 14.25 -20.59
CA ASN A 7 19.74 13.64 -20.38
C ASN A 7 19.99 13.06 -18.98
N THR A 8 19.11 13.27 -18.00
CA THR A 8 19.28 12.70 -16.64
C THR A 8 18.24 11.62 -16.35
N ARG A 9 17.98 10.73 -17.33
CA ARG A 9 17.24 9.49 -17.06
C ARG A 9 18.08 8.63 -16.12
N LEU A 10 17.60 8.44 -14.91
CA LEU A 10 18.22 7.52 -13.97
C LEU A 10 18.07 6.09 -14.49
N PRO A 11 19.16 5.29 -14.51
CA PRO A 11 19.04 3.88 -14.81
C PRO A 11 18.11 3.25 -13.77
N ASN A 12 17.07 2.54 -14.23
CA ASN A 12 16.07 1.85 -13.39
C ASN A 12 15.01 2.71 -12.69
N TYR A 13 14.81 3.98 -13.09
CA TYR A 13 13.69 4.80 -12.62
C TYR A 13 12.90 5.40 -13.78
N ASP A 14 11.66 4.95 -13.96
CA ASP A 14 10.69 5.53 -14.90
C ASP A 14 9.56 6.20 -14.11
N PRO A 15 9.53 7.55 -14.05
CA PRO A 15 8.52 8.27 -13.29
C PRO A 15 7.11 8.12 -13.88
N ALA A 16 6.96 7.84 -15.18
CA ALA A 16 5.65 7.61 -15.78
C ALA A 16 5.11 6.24 -15.40
N PHE A 17 5.95 5.21 -15.44
CA PHE A 17 5.62 3.87 -14.98
C PHE A 17 5.19 3.87 -13.51
N CYS A 18 6.04 4.42 -12.63
CA CYS A 18 5.74 4.45 -11.19
C CYS A 18 4.49 5.27 -10.87
N ARG A 19 4.23 6.37 -11.60
CA ARG A 19 2.98 7.14 -11.45
C ARG A 19 1.75 6.31 -11.79
N ASN A 20 1.80 5.54 -12.87
CA ASN A 20 0.70 4.67 -13.28
C ASN A 20 0.47 3.57 -12.23
N VAL A 21 1.54 2.96 -11.71
CA VAL A 21 1.46 1.98 -10.62
C VAL A 21 0.85 2.61 -9.36
N ALA A 22 1.29 3.81 -8.97
CA ALA A 22 0.73 4.53 -7.82
C ALA A 22 -0.75 4.85 -8.01
N LYS A 23 -1.16 5.26 -9.21
CA LYS A 23 -2.56 5.53 -9.56
C LYS A 23 -3.43 4.28 -9.40
N TRP A 24 -2.99 3.15 -9.96
CA TRP A 24 -3.71 1.89 -9.87
C TRP A 24 -3.75 1.38 -8.43
N GLY A 25 -2.63 1.44 -7.70
CA GLY A 25 -2.57 1.07 -6.29
C GLY A 25 -3.52 1.90 -5.43
N ALA A 26 -3.51 3.22 -5.60
CA ALA A 26 -4.43 4.11 -4.89
C ALA A 26 -5.90 3.81 -5.23
N ALA A 27 -6.21 3.54 -6.50
CA ALA A 27 -7.56 3.17 -6.92
C ALA A 27 -8.02 1.85 -6.28
N VAL A 28 -7.20 0.80 -6.31
CA VAL A 28 -7.51 -0.50 -5.70
C VAL A 28 -7.69 -0.37 -4.19
N CYS A 29 -6.78 0.32 -3.49
CA CYS A 29 -6.89 0.54 -2.06
C CYS A 29 -8.15 1.34 -1.69
N PHE A 30 -8.47 2.38 -2.46
CA PHE A 30 -9.66 3.20 -2.21
C PHE A 30 -10.95 2.42 -2.42
N VAL A 31 -11.06 1.68 -3.54
CA VAL A 31 -12.23 0.83 -3.81
C VAL A 31 -12.35 -0.27 -2.75
N GLY A 32 -11.24 -0.87 -2.33
CA GLY A 32 -11.20 -1.85 -1.25
C GLY A 32 -11.76 -1.30 0.06
N VAL A 33 -11.26 -0.14 0.52
CA VAL A 33 -11.72 0.50 1.75
C VAL A 33 -13.21 0.90 1.65
N VAL A 34 -13.66 1.42 0.51
CA VAL A 34 -15.08 1.76 0.33
C VAL A 34 -15.95 0.51 0.40
N ALA A 35 -15.55 -0.58 -0.25
CA ALA A 35 -16.27 -1.85 -0.18
C ALA A 35 -16.30 -2.42 1.24
N GLU A 36 -15.19 -2.35 1.97
CA GLU A 36 -15.12 -2.72 3.39
C GLU A 36 -16.10 -1.90 4.24
N ILE A 37 -16.10 -0.58 4.09
CA ILE A 37 -17.04 0.31 4.81
C ILE A 37 -18.50 -0.05 4.49
N CYS A 38 -18.81 -0.32 3.22
CA CYS A 38 -20.15 -0.75 2.83
C CYS A 38 -20.54 -2.07 3.52
N ILE A 39 -19.65 -3.07 3.53
CA ILE A 39 -19.90 -4.35 4.20
C ILE A 39 -20.07 -4.15 5.71
N PHE A 40 -19.18 -3.37 6.34
CA PHE A 40 -19.26 -3.03 7.76
C PHE A 40 -20.58 -2.32 8.12
N SER A 41 -21.08 -1.46 7.24
CA SER A 41 -22.33 -0.72 7.46
C SER A 41 -23.58 -1.56 7.24
N LEU A 42 -23.50 -2.61 6.41
CA LEU A 42 -24.64 -3.44 6.01
C LEU A 42 -24.79 -4.72 6.86
N VAL A 43 -23.72 -5.20 7.49
CA VAL A 43 -23.75 -6.44 8.28
C VAL A 43 -24.05 -6.15 9.75
N ASP A 44 -25.24 -6.55 10.21
CA ASP A 44 -25.62 -6.47 11.62
C ASP A 44 -24.89 -7.55 12.46
N PRO A 45 -24.02 -7.16 13.42
CA PRO A 45 -23.33 -8.10 14.30
C PRO A 45 -24.26 -8.87 15.25
N ALA A 46 -25.48 -8.38 15.51
CA ALA A 46 -26.32 -8.88 16.60
C ALA A 46 -27.23 -10.05 16.20
N HIS A 47 -27.63 -10.15 14.93
CA HIS A 47 -28.63 -11.14 14.47
C HIS A 47 -28.24 -11.90 13.19
N GLY A 48 -27.07 -11.64 12.62
CA GLY A 48 -26.60 -12.26 11.38
C GLY A 48 -25.81 -13.55 11.60
N SER A 49 -25.98 -14.54 10.72
CA SER A 49 -25.21 -15.79 10.67
C SER A 49 -23.71 -15.61 10.39
N CYS A 50 -23.21 -14.38 10.34
CA CYS A 50 -21.80 -14.11 10.15
C CYS A 50 -21.23 -13.27 11.31
N PRO A 51 -20.38 -13.86 12.17
CA PRO A 51 -19.56 -13.11 13.12
C PRO A 51 -18.41 -12.40 12.37
N ALA A 52 -18.75 -11.56 11.38
CA ALA A 52 -17.79 -10.77 10.57
C ALA A 52 -16.92 -9.82 11.40
N TRP A 53 -17.18 -9.75 12.69
CA TRP A 53 -16.62 -8.80 13.63
C TRP A 53 -15.51 -9.42 14.47
N ILE A 54 -15.46 -10.75 14.60
CA ILE A 54 -14.55 -11.45 15.51
C ILE A 54 -14.00 -12.71 14.84
N ILE A 55 -12.71 -12.70 14.55
CA ILE A 55 -11.96 -13.90 14.16
C ILE A 55 -11.37 -14.50 15.43
N TYR A 56 -11.59 -15.78 15.67
CA TYR A 56 -10.93 -16.48 16.77
C TYR A 56 -9.61 -17.05 16.29
N ASP A 57 -8.51 -16.68 16.95
CA ASP A 57 -7.21 -17.33 16.76
C ASP A 57 -7.32 -18.80 17.21
N PRO A 58 -6.53 -19.76 16.68
CA PRO A 58 -6.37 -21.12 17.23
C PRO A 58 -6.16 -21.20 18.75
N SER A 59 -5.67 -20.13 19.39
CA SER A 59 -5.58 -20.04 20.86
C SER A 59 -6.90 -19.64 21.57
N GLY A 60 -7.98 -19.42 20.82
CA GLY A 60 -9.30 -19.02 21.32
C GLY A 60 -9.47 -17.50 21.55
N HIS A 61 -8.45 -16.69 21.26
CA HIS A 61 -8.53 -15.24 21.47
C HIS A 61 -9.33 -14.54 20.36
N PRO A 62 -10.32 -13.69 20.71
CA PRO A 62 -11.09 -12.93 19.74
C PRO A 62 -10.28 -11.74 19.20
N ILE A 63 -9.98 -11.76 17.90
CA ILE A 63 -9.40 -10.65 17.16
C ILE A 63 -10.53 -9.90 16.46
N SER A 64 -10.68 -8.62 16.79
CA SER A 64 -11.67 -7.76 16.13
C SER A 64 -11.23 -7.44 14.70
N LEU A 65 -12.08 -7.79 13.73
CA LEU A 65 -11.86 -7.47 12.31
C LEU A 65 -11.82 -5.94 12.06
N GLY A 66 -12.43 -5.16 12.96
CA GLY A 66 -12.36 -3.70 12.97
C GLY A 66 -10.95 -3.16 13.24
N VAL A 67 -10.12 -3.86 14.03
CA VAL A 67 -8.71 -3.48 14.23
C VAL A 67 -7.89 -3.71 12.96
N VAL A 68 -8.16 -4.82 12.27
CA VAL A 68 -7.51 -5.13 10.99
C VAL A 68 -7.89 -4.10 9.92
N PHE A 69 -9.18 -3.71 9.86
CA PHE A 69 -9.65 -2.62 9.02
C PHE A 69 -8.99 -1.27 9.36
N ALA A 70 -8.86 -0.92 10.63
CA ALA A 70 -8.17 0.32 11.01
C ALA A 70 -6.71 0.35 10.52
N LEU A 71 -6.05 -0.82 10.48
CA LEU A 71 -4.70 -0.96 9.95
C LEU A 71 -4.64 -0.86 8.41
N THR A 72 -5.71 -1.18 7.67
CA THR A 72 -5.75 -1.00 6.19
C THR A 72 -5.97 0.44 5.75
N LEU A 73 -6.50 1.31 6.63
CA LEU A 73 -6.62 2.74 6.36
C LEU A 73 -5.26 3.42 6.16
N PHE A 74 -4.23 3.01 6.91
CA PHE A 74 -2.88 3.58 6.80
C PHE A 74 -2.29 3.41 5.38
N PRO A 75 -2.20 2.19 4.81
CA PRO A 75 -1.68 2.00 3.46
C PRO A 75 -2.56 2.59 2.37
N ALA A 76 -3.88 2.59 2.54
CA ALA A 76 -4.78 3.28 1.62
C ALA A 76 -4.52 4.79 1.60
N PHE A 77 -4.42 5.41 2.79
CA PHE A 77 -4.09 6.82 2.93
C PHE A 77 -2.70 7.13 2.36
N TRP A 78 -1.70 6.29 2.65
CA TRP A 78 -0.35 6.45 2.12
C TRP A 78 -0.30 6.40 0.59
N ALA A 79 -0.95 5.40 -0.03
CA ALA A 79 -0.99 5.27 -1.49
C ALA A 79 -1.66 6.49 -2.15
N CYS A 80 -2.77 6.96 -1.58
CA CYS A 80 -3.45 8.18 -2.01
C CYS A 80 -2.54 9.42 -1.84
N PHE A 81 -1.88 9.55 -0.69
CA PHE A 81 -0.97 10.65 -0.39
C PHE A 81 0.18 10.72 -1.39
N VAL A 82 0.81 9.57 -1.70
CA VAL A 82 1.88 9.44 -2.70
C VAL A 82 1.39 9.84 -4.10
N PHE A 83 0.18 9.43 -4.47
CA PHE A 83 -0.41 9.79 -5.76
C PHE A 83 -0.70 11.30 -5.89
N PHE A 84 -1.33 11.91 -4.87
CA PHE A 84 -1.62 13.36 -4.88
C PHE A 84 -0.34 14.21 -4.81
N ASN A 85 0.64 13.77 -4.03
CA ASN A 85 1.93 14.44 -3.89
C ASN A 85 3.00 13.91 -4.84
N TRP A 86 2.61 13.25 -5.94
CA TRP A 86 3.53 12.58 -6.86
C TRP A 86 4.65 13.49 -7.37
N LYS A 87 4.32 14.76 -7.66
CA LYS A 87 5.31 15.75 -8.11
C LYS A 87 6.42 15.94 -7.07
N HIS A 88 6.06 16.12 -5.81
CA HIS A 88 7.03 16.30 -4.73
C HIS A 88 7.81 15.00 -4.47
N PHE A 89 7.11 13.86 -4.45
CA PHE A 89 7.72 12.55 -4.22
C PHE A 89 8.75 12.18 -5.30
N SER A 90 8.41 12.37 -6.58
CA SER A 90 9.31 12.12 -7.69
C SER A 90 10.55 13.03 -7.67
N GLN A 91 10.39 14.30 -7.27
CA GLN A 91 11.51 15.23 -7.08
C GLN A 91 12.44 14.79 -5.95
N VAL A 92 11.89 14.31 -4.83
CA VAL A 92 12.69 13.79 -3.71
C VAL A 92 13.48 12.55 -4.14
N ILE A 93 12.87 11.61 -4.87
CA ILE A 93 13.58 10.43 -5.40
C ILE A 93 14.71 10.85 -6.33
N HIS A 94 14.43 11.76 -7.27
CA HIS A 94 15.44 12.30 -8.17
C HIS A 94 16.59 12.95 -7.40
N ALA A 95 16.28 13.85 -6.45
CA ALA A 95 17.29 14.54 -5.64
C ALA A 95 18.11 13.57 -4.78
N GLN A 96 17.50 12.50 -4.27
CA GLN A 96 18.21 11.46 -3.53
C GLN A 96 19.18 10.70 -4.42
N ALA A 97 18.78 10.39 -5.64
CA ALA A 97 19.57 9.59 -6.55
C ALA A 97 20.64 10.42 -7.29
N THR A 98 20.48 11.75 -7.40
CA THR A 98 21.53 12.68 -7.86
C THR A 98 22.45 13.15 -6.73
N GLY A 99 22.25 12.71 -5.49
CA GLY A 99 23.09 13.07 -4.34
C GLY A 99 22.90 14.51 -3.83
N THR A 100 21.95 15.27 -4.35
CA THR A 100 21.65 16.65 -3.95
C THR A 100 20.65 16.75 -2.79
N TYR A 101 20.06 15.62 -2.37
CA TYR A 101 19.19 15.58 -1.20
C TYR A 101 20.00 15.53 0.11
N THR A 102 19.87 16.56 0.94
CA THR A 102 20.31 16.59 2.33
C THR A 102 19.20 16.02 3.23
N PRO A 103 19.27 14.74 3.64
CA PRO A 103 18.30 14.19 4.58
C PRO A 103 18.37 14.91 5.94
N GLY A 104 17.26 14.86 6.68
CA GLY A 104 17.29 15.20 8.10
C GLY A 104 18.23 14.25 8.90
N PRO A 105 18.65 14.64 10.11
CA PRO A 105 19.72 13.97 10.85
C PRO A 105 19.48 12.48 11.11
N LEU A 106 18.21 12.07 11.30
CA LEU A 106 17.83 10.68 11.57
C LEU A 106 17.96 9.78 10.31
N LEU A 107 17.61 10.31 9.13
CA LEU A 107 17.75 9.59 7.86
C LEU A 107 19.22 9.57 7.40
N GLN A 108 20.01 10.56 7.81
CA GLN A 108 21.43 10.62 7.52
C GLN A 108 22.21 9.51 8.25
N ALA A 109 21.90 9.27 9.53
CA ALA A 109 22.49 8.18 10.31
C ALA A 109 22.23 6.79 9.70
N LEU A 110 21.04 6.58 9.11
CA LEU A 110 20.70 5.33 8.40
C LEU A 110 21.42 5.21 7.04
N ARG A 111 21.64 6.34 6.35
CA ARG A 111 22.33 6.38 5.05
C ARG A 111 23.82 6.12 5.19
N ASP A 112 24.47 6.65 6.23
CA ASP A 112 25.91 6.43 6.49
C ASP A 112 26.22 4.96 6.82
N TYR A 113 25.24 4.21 7.32
CA TYR A 113 25.39 2.78 7.61
C TYR A 113 25.41 1.89 6.35
N ARG A 114 24.80 2.35 5.24
CA ARG A 114 24.78 1.59 3.98
C ARG A 114 24.65 2.54 2.78
N PRO A 115 25.75 2.87 2.08
CA PRO A 115 25.66 3.67 0.87
C PRO A 115 24.85 2.90 -0.18
N ILE A 116 23.63 3.35 -0.45
CA ILE A 116 22.79 2.79 -1.50
C ILE A 116 23.37 3.26 -2.83
N ASP A 117 23.97 2.35 -3.60
CA ASP A 117 24.40 2.65 -4.96
C ASP A 117 23.16 2.85 -5.85
N TYR A 118 22.84 4.11 -6.10
CA TYR A 118 21.68 4.55 -6.88
C TYR A 118 21.71 4.05 -8.33
N ARG A 119 22.86 3.59 -8.84
CA ARG A 119 22.98 3.01 -10.18
C ARG A 119 22.49 1.56 -10.24
N VAL A 120 22.56 0.84 -9.13
CA VAL A 120 22.22 -0.58 -9.03
C VAL A 120 20.87 -0.79 -8.36
N PHE A 121 20.36 0.19 -7.61
CA PHE A 121 19.11 0.07 -6.88
C PHE A 121 17.90 0.03 -7.84
N PRO A 122 17.08 -1.04 -7.84
CA PRO A 122 15.96 -1.19 -8.76
C PRO A 122 14.72 -0.43 -8.26
N TYR A 123 14.75 0.91 -8.31
CA TYR A 123 13.69 1.78 -7.80
C TYR A 123 12.29 1.40 -8.31
N ASN A 124 12.15 1.11 -9.60
CA ASN A 124 10.88 0.68 -10.19
C ASN A 124 10.34 -0.61 -9.55
N GLN A 125 11.21 -1.61 -9.33
CA GLN A 125 10.79 -2.89 -8.75
C GLN A 125 10.42 -2.74 -7.28
N VAL A 126 11.22 -2.01 -6.51
CA VAL A 126 10.93 -1.76 -5.09
C VAL A 126 9.61 -1.00 -4.94
N PHE A 127 9.41 0.05 -5.75
CA PHE A 127 8.16 0.81 -5.72
C PHE A 127 6.95 -0.06 -6.09
N LEU A 128 7.09 -0.90 -7.11
CA LEU A 128 6.05 -1.83 -7.52
C LEU A 128 5.73 -2.86 -6.43
N VAL A 129 6.73 -3.47 -5.81
CA VAL A 129 6.54 -4.45 -4.72
C VAL A 129 5.86 -3.82 -3.52
N VAL A 130 6.26 -2.59 -3.15
CA VAL A 130 5.64 -1.85 -2.05
C VAL A 130 4.17 -1.54 -2.35
N ILE A 131 3.86 -1.01 -3.53
CA ILE A 131 2.47 -0.71 -3.91
C ILE A 131 1.62 -1.98 -3.99
N LEU A 132 2.13 -3.05 -4.60
CA LEU A 132 1.43 -4.35 -4.66
C LEU A 132 1.19 -4.92 -3.26
N GLY A 133 2.21 -4.90 -2.40
CA GLY A 133 2.09 -5.36 -1.01
C GLY A 133 1.01 -4.59 -0.26
N TRP A 134 0.98 -3.26 -0.41
CA TRP A 134 -0.06 -2.44 0.18
C TRP A 134 -1.45 -2.72 -0.41
N SER A 135 -1.58 -2.91 -1.72
CA SER A 135 -2.85 -3.27 -2.33
C SER A 135 -3.38 -4.61 -1.84
N ILE A 136 -2.51 -5.64 -1.76
CA ILE A 136 -2.88 -6.96 -1.22
C ILE A 136 -3.33 -6.82 0.24
N PHE A 137 -2.55 -6.11 1.05
CA PHE A 137 -2.86 -5.89 2.46
C PHE A 137 -4.21 -5.17 2.64
N CYS A 138 -4.47 -4.11 1.87
CA CYS A 138 -5.75 -3.40 1.86
C CYS A 138 -6.94 -4.26 1.43
N THR A 139 -6.73 -5.29 0.61
CA THR A 139 -7.82 -6.20 0.19
C THR A 139 -8.00 -7.39 1.11
N SER A 140 -7.03 -7.67 2.00
CA SER A 140 -7.04 -8.87 2.84
C SER A 140 -8.26 -8.97 3.79
N PRO A 141 -8.73 -7.90 4.46
CA PRO A 141 -9.90 -8.00 5.33
C PRO A 141 -11.16 -8.32 4.52
N LEU A 142 -11.32 -7.71 3.34
CA LEU A 142 -12.42 -8.01 2.43
C LEU A 142 -12.47 -9.49 2.03
N TRP A 143 -11.32 -10.11 1.75
CA TRP A 143 -11.26 -11.56 1.48
C TRP A 143 -11.63 -12.40 2.70
N LEU A 144 -11.16 -12.03 3.90
CA LEU A 144 -11.51 -12.71 5.14
C LEU A 144 -13.01 -12.63 5.42
N MET A 145 -13.62 -11.47 5.23
CA MET A 145 -15.07 -11.28 5.36
C MET A 145 -15.85 -12.11 4.35
N LEU A 146 -15.45 -12.12 3.07
CA LEU A 146 -16.10 -12.91 2.05
C LEU A 146 -16.03 -14.41 2.36
N LEU A 147 -14.85 -14.92 2.71
CA LEU A 147 -14.66 -16.34 3.04
C LEU A 147 -15.44 -16.75 4.28
N GLY A 148 -15.44 -15.91 5.32
CA GLY A 148 -16.16 -16.17 6.58
C GLY A 148 -17.67 -16.07 6.45
N CYS A 149 -18.19 -15.12 5.65
CA CYS A 149 -19.63 -14.83 5.61
C CYS A 149 -20.40 -15.48 4.47
N THR A 150 -19.79 -15.69 3.32
CA THR A 150 -20.53 -16.18 2.13
C THR A 150 -20.42 -17.69 1.94
N GLY A 151 -19.63 -18.38 2.77
CA GLY A 151 -19.36 -19.81 2.61
C GLY A 151 -18.63 -20.13 1.30
N LEU A 152 -18.03 -19.13 0.63
CA LEU A 152 -17.29 -19.27 -0.63
C LEU A 152 -16.22 -20.36 -0.57
N ALA A 153 -15.62 -20.56 0.62
CA ALA A 153 -14.66 -21.63 0.89
C ALA A 153 -15.22 -23.05 0.64
N ARG A 154 -16.54 -23.26 0.70
CA ARG A 154 -17.17 -24.56 0.37
C ARG A 154 -17.25 -24.81 -1.14
N TYR A 155 -17.13 -23.78 -1.97
CA TYR A 155 -17.27 -23.86 -3.43
C TYR A 155 -15.94 -23.73 -4.17
N LEU A 156 -14.85 -23.41 -3.46
CA LEU A 156 -13.49 -23.45 -3.99
C LEU A 156 -12.90 -24.84 -3.73
N PRO A 157 -12.67 -25.66 -4.78
CA PRO A 157 -11.88 -26.87 -4.63
C PRO A 157 -10.41 -26.44 -4.42
N LEU A 158 -9.97 -26.48 -3.16
CA LEU A 158 -8.57 -26.38 -2.76
C LEU A 158 -8.05 -27.78 -2.47
#